data_AF-A0A2Z7AWH8-F1
#
_entry.id   AF-A0A2Z7AWH8-F1
#
_cell.length_a   1.000
_cell.length_b   1.000
_cell.length_c   1.000
_cell.angle_alpha   90.00
_cell.angle_beta   90.00
_cell.angle_gamma   90.00
#
_symmetry.space_group_name_H-M   'P 1'
#
loop_
_entity.id
_entity.type
_entity.pdbx_description
1 polymer ?
#
loop_
_entity_poly.entity_id
_entity_poly.type
_entity_poly.pdbx_seq_one_letter_code
_entity_poly.pdbx_strand_id
1 'polypeptide(L)'
;MEMKKMKHNLNFFLLLAITDFLLQGAYGKTSGVCISQGGRFPRFANEGKPPKKASKGPKDMTLCRVFRKRSCCDVTQTHPVLLSIRRLASFGEATQDCLQLWEFLECSICDPRVGVQPGPPCICASFCNRVYEACSTAYFSMDVKTQVLAPCGSGDFVCGRAFEWVSNGTELCHASGFSVSSFNDPEETSCYGGRGGLDYVTNLWKTSHSEVLHGDQGTGILEYLRQWMADMLVNERVSWAIGGMVLTAGVLFARRKSHNQRQKHIAIQRRGRKLATKPNSVSPLGQENRRGTGR
;
A
#
# COMPACT_ATOMS: atom_id res chain seq x y z
N MET A 1 -5.19 29.12 -61.86
CA MET A 1 -6.13 28.93 -60.72
C MET A 1 -5.54 27.89 -59.76
N GLU A 2 -4.43 28.19 -59.08
CA GLU A 2 -3.75 27.21 -58.20
C GLU A 2 -3.40 27.82 -56.83
N MET A 3 -3.12 29.13 -56.78
CA MET A 3 -2.79 29.82 -55.51
C MET A 3 -3.97 30.05 -54.55
N LYS A 4 -5.22 30.06 -55.02
CA LYS A 4 -6.41 30.18 -54.13
C LYS A 4 -6.68 28.89 -53.36
N LYS A 5 -6.37 27.73 -53.95
CA LYS A 5 -6.62 26.41 -53.36
C LYS A 5 -5.68 26.13 -52.19
N MET A 6 -4.42 26.58 -52.28
CA MET A 6 -3.42 26.40 -51.23
C MET A 6 -3.69 27.29 -50.00
N LYS A 7 -4.25 28.49 -50.19
CA LYS A 7 -4.58 29.42 -49.09
C LYS A 7 -5.78 28.97 -48.26
N HIS A 8 -6.78 28.32 -48.89
CA HIS A 8 -7.92 27.73 -48.19
C HIS A 8 -7.53 26.50 -47.36
N ASN A 9 -6.61 25.67 -47.85
CA ASN A 9 -6.09 24.54 -47.10
C ASN A 9 -5.29 24.98 -45.86
N LEU A 10 -4.45 26.00 -45.98
CA LEU A 10 -3.68 26.52 -44.84
C LEU A 10 -4.58 27.12 -43.76
N ASN A 11 -5.63 27.85 -44.13
CA ASN A 11 -6.60 28.41 -43.18
C ASN A 11 -7.44 27.32 -42.50
N PHE A 12 -7.77 26.24 -43.21
CA PHE A 12 -8.50 25.10 -42.66
C PHE A 12 -7.66 24.30 -41.65
N PHE A 13 -6.38 24.07 -41.96
CA PHE A 13 -5.44 23.46 -41.02
C PHE A 13 -5.20 24.33 -39.78
N LEU A 14 -5.16 25.66 -39.92
CA LEU A 14 -5.04 26.59 -38.79
C LEU A 14 -6.28 26.55 -37.89
N LEU A 15 -7.49 26.50 -38.48
CA LEU A 15 -8.76 26.38 -37.76
C LEU A 15 -8.90 25.03 -37.01
N LEU A 16 -8.43 23.93 -37.63
CA LEU A 16 -8.38 22.62 -36.96
C LEU A 16 -7.39 22.62 -35.79
N ALA A 17 -6.21 23.21 -35.96
CA ALA A 17 -5.23 23.32 -34.87
C ALA A 17 -5.73 24.20 -33.70
N ILE A 18 -6.47 25.28 -33.99
CA ILE A 18 -7.06 26.15 -32.96
C ILE A 18 -8.22 25.44 -32.24
N THR A 19 -9.03 24.65 -32.95
CA THR A 19 -10.11 23.88 -32.31
C THR A 19 -9.57 22.74 -31.44
N ASP A 20 -8.51 22.05 -31.85
CA ASP A 20 -7.82 21.07 -31.00
C ASP A 20 -7.14 21.72 -29.77
N PHE A 21 -6.55 22.92 -29.93
CA PHE A 21 -5.95 23.66 -28.82
C PHE A 21 -7.00 24.18 -27.83
N LEU A 22 -8.17 24.60 -28.31
CA LEU A 22 -9.30 25.00 -27.46
C LEU A 22 -9.98 23.79 -26.79
N LEU A 23 -10.04 22.62 -27.44
CA LEU A 23 -10.53 21.38 -26.82
C LEU A 23 -9.57 20.87 -25.74
N GLN A 24 -8.25 21.00 -25.93
CA GLN A 24 -7.27 20.68 -24.89
C GLN A 24 -7.38 21.61 -23.66
N GLY A 25 -7.88 22.84 -23.84
CA GLY A 25 -8.16 23.79 -22.76
C GLY A 25 -9.40 23.45 -21.91
N ALA A 26 -10.32 22.63 -22.43
CA ALA A 26 -11.55 22.25 -21.75
C ALA A 26 -11.46 20.90 -21.00
N TYR A 27 -10.31 20.22 -21.03
CA TYR A 27 -10.08 19.04 -20.19
C TYR A 27 -9.87 19.49 -18.75
N GLY A 28 -11.00 19.60 -18.03
CA GLY A 28 -11.15 20.20 -16.72
C GLY A 28 -9.94 20.01 -15.81
N LYS A 29 -9.20 21.11 -15.63
CA LYS A 29 -8.31 21.27 -14.49
C LYS A 29 -9.22 21.28 -13.27
N THR A 30 -9.47 20.11 -12.69
CA THR A 30 -10.22 19.97 -11.44
C THR A 30 -9.41 20.70 -10.37
N SER A 31 -9.72 21.98 -10.17
CA SER A 31 -9.21 22.84 -9.11
C SER A 31 -9.88 22.49 -7.79
N GLY A 32 -10.11 21.19 -7.56
CA GLY A 32 -10.65 20.67 -6.33
C GLY A 32 -9.59 20.70 -5.23
N VAL A 33 -10.04 20.95 -4.01
CA VAL A 33 -9.23 20.79 -2.80
C VAL A 33 -9.51 19.42 -2.20
N CYS A 34 -8.55 18.86 -1.48
CA CYS A 34 -8.73 17.60 -0.76
C CYS A 34 -9.79 17.76 0.33
N ILE A 35 -10.74 16.83 0.39
CA ILE A 35 -11.85 16.81 1.35
C ILE A 35 -11.80 15.48 2.11
N SER A 36 -11.75 15.51 3.44
CA SER A 36 -11.73 14.27 4.23
C SER A 36 -13.07 13.52 4.11
N GLN A 37 -13.03 12.24 3.72
CA GLN A 37 -14.23 11.46 3.40
C GLN A 37 -15.10 11.05 4.59
N GLY A 38 -14.56 11.11 5.80
CA GLY A 38 -15.25 10.66 7.00
C GLY A 38 -15.41 9.13 7.05
N GLY A 39 -16.33 8.67 7.90
CA GLY A 39 -16.54 7.24 8.14
C GLY A 39 -15.28 6.55 8.68
N ARG A 40 -14.88 5.44 8.06
CA ARG A 40 -13.67 4.68 8.44
C ARG A 40 -12.36 5.27 7.91
N PHE A 41 -12.42 6.27 7.04
CA PHE A 41 -11.24 6.78 6.34
C PHE A 41 -10.52 7.85 7.16
N PRO A 42 -9.18 7.75 7.34
CA PRO A 42 -8.41 8.76 8.04
C PRO A 42 -8.43 10.13 7.33
N ARG A 43 -8.56 11.21 8.11
CA ARG A 43 -8.55 12.60 7.60
C ARG A 43 -7.27 12.94 6.84
N PHE A 44 -7.41 13.68 5.75
CA PHE A 44 -6.27 14.11 4.94
C PHE A 44 -5.43 15.16 5.67
N ALA A 45 -4.11 14.95 5.75
CA ALA A 45 -3.20 15.97 6.25
C ALA A 45 -3.13 17.21 5.35
N ASN A 46 -3.53 17.07 4.08
CA ASN A 46 -3.59 18.14 3.09
C ASN A 46 -5.04 18.61 2.84
N GLU A 47 -5.97 18.37 3.76
CA GLU A 47 -7.34 18.89 3.64
C GLU A 47 -7.36 20.41 3.37
N GLY A 48 -8.23 20.83 2.45
CA GLY A 48 -8.31 22.22 1.97
C GLY A 48 -7.19 22.64 0.99
N LYS A 49 -6.24 21.76 0.66
CA LYS A 49 -5.18 22.00 -0.34
C LYS A 49 -5.44 21.15 -1.60
N PRO A 50 -4.97 21.57 -2.78
CA PRO A 50 -5.12 20.75 -3.99
C PRO A 50 -4.30 19.45 -3.90
N PRO A 51 -4.73 18.38 -4.59
CA PRO A 51 -3.95 17.16 -4.74
C PRO A 51 -2.56 17.48 -5.28
N LYS A 52 -1.53 16.97 -4.61
CA LYS A 52 -0.12 17.27 -4.93
C LYS A 52 0.72 16.00 -4.92
N LYS A 53 1.97 16.13 -5.32
CA LYS A 53 2.95 15.04 -5.22
C LYS A 53 3.16 14.66 -3.76
N ALA A 54 3.06 13.37 -3.45
CA ALA A 54 3.30 12.87 -2.10
C ALA A 54 4.74 13.17 -1.64
N SER A 55 4.88 13.60 -0.40
CA SER A 55 6.18 13.94 0.20
C SER A 55 7.08 12.71 0.33
N LYS A 56 8.38 12.88 0.06
CA LYS A 56 9.41 11.89 0.44
C LYS A 56 9.77 12.03 1.92
N GLY A 57 10.21 10.95 2.56
CA GLY A 57 10.70 10.96 3.94
C GLY A 57 9.72 10.32 4.94
N PRO A 58 9.64 10.80 6.20
CA PRO A 58 8.82 10.16 7.25
C PRO A 58 7.33 10.08 6.95
N LYS A 59 6.82 10.93 6.03
CA LYS A 59 5.43 10.95 5.58
C LYS A 59 5.23 10.33 4.20
N ASP A 60 6.18 9.51 3.75
CA ASP A 60 6.07 8.83 2.46
C ASP A 60 4.95 7.77 2.48
N MET A 61 4.32 7.59 1.33
CA MET A 61 3.26 6.61 1.14
C MET A 61 3.83 5.19 1.29
N THR A 62 3.22 4.40 2.17
CA THR A 62 3.61 2.99 2.38
C THR A 62 3.02 2.06 1.34
N LEU A 63 1.88 2.44 0.75
CA LEU A 63 1.16 1.72 -0.31
C LEU A 63 0.49 2.75 -1.25
N CYS A 64 -0.30 2.31 -2.24
CA CYS A 64 -1.02 3.19 -3.17
C CYS A 64 -0.10 4.10 -4.01
N ARG A 65 1.11 3.61 -4.32
CA ARG A 65 2.18 4.40 -4.99
C ARG A 65 1.80 4.86 -6.39
N VAL A 66 0.82 4.22 -7.02
CA VAL A 66 0.24 4.65 -8.31
C VAL A 66 -0.21 6.11 -8.29
N PHE A 67 -0.68 6.62 -7.14
CA PHE A 67 -1.15 8.00 -7.00
C PHE A 67 -0.07 8.99 -6.52
N ARG A 68 1.18 8.55 -6.34
CA ARG A 68 2.26 9.34 -5.75
C ARG A 68 2.47 10.71 -6.40
N LYS A 69 2.26 10.81 -7.72
CA LYS A 69 2.46 12.05 -8.49
C LYS A 69 1.44 13.14 -8.15
N ARG A 70 0.21 12.76 -7.83
CA ARG A 70 -0.90 13.68 -7.56
C ARG A 70 -1.95 12.97 -6.71
N SER A 71 -1.97 13.26 -5.41
CA SER A 71 -2.91 12.66 -4.46
C SER A 71 -3.17 13.60 -3.27
N CYS A 72 -4.21 13.28 -2.50
CA CYS A 72 -4.48 13.84 -1.18
C CYS A 72 -3.84 13.04 -0.04
N CYS A 73 -3.38 11.82 -0.31
CA CYS A 73 -2.88 10.87 0.68
C CYS A 73 -1.43 11.11 1.11
N ASP A 74 -1.13 10.72 2.35
CA ASP A 74 0.21 10.46 2.85
C ASP A 74 0.26 9.10 3.59
N VAL A 75 1.26 8.90 4.44
CA VAL A 75 1.38 7.70 5.28
C VAL A 75 0.13 7.43 6.13
N THR A 76 -0.59 8.47 6.55
CA THR A 76 -1.77 8.36 7.43
C THR A 76 -2.88 7.55 6.78
N GLN A 77 -3.05 7.69 5.46
CA GLN A 77 -4.05 6.99 4.66
C GLN A 77 -3.52 5.63 4.20
N THR A 78 -2.26 5.58 3.79
CA THR A 78 -1.69 4.40 3.12
C THR A 78 -1.21 3.32 4.09
N HIS A 79 -0.96 3.66 5.36
CA HIS A 79 -0.56 2.68 6.35
C HIS A 79 -1.69 1.73 6.77
N PRO A 80 -2.92 2.19 7.06
CA PRO A 80 -4.07 1.31 7.26
C PRO A 80 -4.30 0.34 6.10
N VAL A 81 -4.13 0.80 4.86
CA VAL A 81 -4.25 -0.07 3.68
C VAL A 81 -3.20 -1.19 3.72
N LEU A 82 -1.93 -0.86 3.97
CA LEU A 82 -0.88 -1.86 4.12
C LEU A 82 -1.21 -2.90 5.21
N LEU A 83 -1.77 -2.47 6.34
CA LEU A 83 -2.20 -3.38 7.40
C LEU A 83 -3.37 -4.27 6.96
N SER A 84 -4.34 -3.71 6.23
CA SER A 84 -5.46 -4.46 5.65
C SER A 84 -4.96 -5.58 4.73
N ILE A 85 -4.04 -5.27 3.82
CA ILE A 85 -3.47 -6.27 2.89
C ILE A 85 -2.66 -7.34 3.64
N ARG A 86 -1.89 -6.96 4.66
CA ARG A 86 -1.16 -7.93 5.49
C ARG A 86 -2.10 -8.89 6.22
N ARG A 87 -3.21 -8.39 6.78
CA ARG A 87 -4.22 -9.23 7.44
C ARG A 87 -4.82 -10.22 6.45
N LEU A 88 -5.24 -9.71 5.30
CA LEU A 88 -5.84 -10.50 4.22
C LEU A 88 -4.88 -11.60 3.72
N ALA A 89 -3.58 -11.30 3.61
CA ALA A 89 -2.55 -12.25 3.18
C ALA A 89 -2.16 -13.28 4.26
N SER A 90 -2.24 -12.91 5.55
CA SER A 90 -1.72 -13.76 6.64
C SER A 90 -2.80 -14.59 7.32
N PHE A 91 -4.00 -14.03 7.49
CA PHE A 91 -5.13 -14.63 8.22
C PHE A 91 -6.37 -14.76 7.35
N GLY A 92 -6.50 -13.90 6.34
CA GLY A 92 -7.63 -13.91 5.41
C GLY A 92 -7.63 -15.08 4.42
N GLU A 93 -6.57 -15.88 4.33
CA GLU A 93 -6.40 -16.95 3.32
C GLU A 93 -6.69 -16.46 1.88
N ALA A 94 -6.43 -15.18 1.61
CA ALA A 94 -6.78 -14.59 0.33
C ALA A 94 -5.88 -15.04 -0.82
N THR A 95 -6.48 -15.17 -2.00
CA THR A 95 -5.76 -15.37 -3.25
C THR A 95 -4.98 -14.12 -3.64
N GLN A 96 -3.98 -14.27 -4.51
CA GLN A 96 -3.22 -13.13 -5.01
C GLN A 96 -4.13 -12.10 -5.70
N ASP A 97 -5.11 -12.55 -6.49
CA ASP A 97 -6.06 -11.67 -7.18
C ASP A 97 -6.92 -10.88 -6.18
N CYS A 98 -7.36 -11.53 -5.08
CA CYS A 98 -8.06 -10.85 -4.01
C CYS A 98 -7.19 -9.76 -3.36
N LEU A 99 -5.92 -10.06 -3.06
CA LEU A 99 -5.00 -9.07 -2.47
C LEU A 99 -4.84 -7.84 -3.37
N GLN A 100 -4.67 -8.03 -4.68
CA GLN A 100 -4.49 -6.94 -5.63
C GLN A 100 -5.76 -6.10 -5.79
N LEU A 101 -6.91 -6.74 -5.95
CA LEU A 101 -8.20 -6.06 -6.09
C LEU A 101 -8.58 -5.30 -4.82
N TRP A 102 -8.30 -5.89 -3.65
CA TRP A 102 -8.51 -5.24 -2.36
C TRP A 102 -7.59 -4.03 -2.16
N GLU A 103 -6.31 -4.13 -2.56
CA GLU A 103 -5.38 -2.99 -2.52
C GLU A 103 -5.90 -1.85 -3.39
N PHE A 104 -6.29 -2.16 -4.62
CA PHE A 104 -6.82 -1.15 -5.54
C PHE A 104 -8.08 -0.49 -4.98
N LEU A 105 -8.99 -1.26 -4.39
CA LEU A 105 -10.20 -0.76 -3.72
C LEU A 105 -9.87 0.20 -2.56
N GLU A 106 -9.00 -0.21 -1.64
CA GLU A 106 -8.60 0.59 -0.48
C GLU A 106 -7.81 1.86 -0.88
N CYS A 107 -7.06 1.79 -1.99
CA CYS A 107 -6.32 2.93 -2.53
C CYS A 107 -7.20 3.95 -3.27
N SER A 108 -8.50 3.69 -3.46
CA SER A 108 -9.44 4.59 -4.15
C SER A 108 -9.43 6.02 -3.60
N ILE A 109 -9.35 6.17 -2.28
CA ILE A 109 -9.29 7.48 -1.60
C ILE A 109 -8.08 8.33 -2.02
N CYS A 110 -7.03 7.69 -2.54
CA CYS A 110 -5.82 8.37 -3.00
C CYS A 110 -5.90 8.82 -4.46
N ASP A 111 -6.92 8.41 -5.23
CA ASP A 111 -7.16 8.97 -6.57
C ASP A 111 -7.46 10.48 -6.43
N PRO A 112 -6.76 11.36 -7.17
CA PRO A 112 -6.93 12.81 -7.07
C PRO A 112 -8.32 13.30 -7.48
N ARG A 113 -9.12 12.51 -8.20
CA ARG A 113 -10.52 12.81 -8.53
C ARG A 113 -11.47 12.39 -7.42
N VAL A 114 -11.14 11.32 -6.70
CA VAL A 114 -11.92 10.81 -5.56
C VAL A 114 -11.65 11.65 -4.31
N GLY A 115 -10.39 11.93 -3.99
CA GLY A 115 -9.99 12.67 -2.78
C GLY A 115 -10.47 14.13 -2.71
N VAL A 116 -11.07 14.65 -3.79
CA VAL A 116 -11.67 16.00 -3.85
C VAL A 116 -13.20 16.00 -3.84
N GLN A 117 -13.82 14.81 -3.86
CA GLN A 117 -15.26 14.66 -3.68
C GLN A 117 -15.58 14.44 -2.20
N PRO A 118 -16.75 14.86 -1.70
CA PRO A 118 -17.15 14.58 -0.33
C PRO A 118 -17.74 13.17 -0.16
N GLY A 119 -17.56 12.59 1.02
CA GLY A 119 -18.17 11.33 1.44
C GLY A 119 -17.39 10.06 1.04
N PRO A 120 -17.85 8.87 1.42
CA PRO A 120 -17.14 7.63 1.10
C PRO A 120 -16.88 7.49 -0.40
N PRO A 121 -15.70 6.97 -0.82
CA PRO A 121 -15.40 6.77 -2.23
C PRO A 121 -16.51 5.99 -2.94
N CYS A 122 -17.00 6.54 -4.05
CA CYS A 122 -18.02 5.91 -4.90
C CYS A 122 -17.35 4.91 -5.84
N ILE A 123 -17.66 3.64 -5.64
CA ILE A 123 -17.06 2.52 -6.36
C ILE A 123 -18.07 1.97 -7.38
N CYS A 124 -17.60 1.62 -8.56
CA CYS A 124 -18.49 1.02 -9.57
C CYS A 124 -18.95 -0.37 -9.13
N ALA A 125 -20.24 -0.66 -9.27
CA ALA A 125 -20.82 -1.96 -8.92
C ALA A 125 -20.12 -3.13 -9.63
N SER A 126 -19.71 -2.95 -10.89
CA SER A 126 -18.95 -3.96 -11.65
C SER A 126 -17.59 -4.27 -11.02
N PHE A 127 -16.90 -3.26 -10.49
CA PHE A 127 -15.63 -3.43 -9.80
C PHE A 127 -15.83 -4.11 -8.44
N CYS A 128 -16.86 -3.72 -7.70
CA CYS A 128 -17.25 -4.38 -6.46
C CYS A 128 -17.55 -5.88 -6.65
N ASN A 129 -18.24 -6.24 -7.74
CA ASN A 129 -18.49 -7.65 -8.07
C ASN A 129 -17.19 -8.40 -8.37
N ARG A 130 -16.25 -7.82 -9.12
CA ARG A 130 -14.92 -8.44 -9.35
C ARG A 130 -14.15 -8.65 -8.05
N VAL A 131 -14.18 -7.67 -7.12
CA VAL A 131 -13.56 -7.81 -5.80
C VAL A 131 -14.20 -8.97 -5.04
N TYR A 132 -15.53 -9.06 -5.03
CA TYR A 132 -16.25 -10.14 -4.34
C TYR A 132 -15.98 -11.52 -4.94
N GLU A 133 -15.99 -11.66 -6.27
CA GLU A 133 -15.64 -12.93 -6.92
C GLU A 133 -14.26 -13.42 -6.48
N ALA A 134 -13.27 -12.52 -6.44
CA ALA A 134 -11.91 -12.87 -6.03
C ALA A 134 -11.77 -13.13 -4.52
N CYS A 135 -12.51 -12.39 -3.68
CA CYS A 135 -12.35 -12.38 -2.22
C CYS A 135 -13.42 -13.14 -1.44
N SER A 136 -14.46 -13.68 -2.09
CA SER A 136 -15.63 -14.29 -1.43
C SER A 136 -15.26 -15.40 -0.44
N THR A 137 -14.20 -16.15 -0.72
CA THR A 137 -13.71 -17.25 0.14
C THR A 137 -12.71 -16.81 1.20
N ALA A 138 -12.20 -15.57 1.14
CA ALA A 138 -11.27 -15.04 2.12
C ALA A 138 -11.99 -14.67 3.42
N TYR A 139 -11.27 -14.69 4.55
CA TYR A 139 -11.83 -14.42 5.86
C TYR A 139 -11.89 -12.93 6.20
N PHE A 140 -13.08 -12.50 6.61
CA PHE A 140 -13.41 -11.16 7.04
C PHE A 140 -14.03 -11.19 8.43
N SER A 141 -14.04 -10.02 9.07
CA SER A 141 -14.65 -9.79 10.37
C SER A 141 -15.24 -8.37 10.43
N MET A 142 -16.20 -8.16 11.32
CA MET A 142 -16.74 -6.84 11.58
C MET A 142 -15.78 -6.05 12.48
N ASP A 143 -15.24 -4.93 11.99
CA ASP A 143 -14.37 -4.08 12.80
C ASP A 143 -15.17 -3.41 13.91
N VAL A 144 -14.77 -3.66 15.16
CA VAL A 144 -15.52 -3.23 16.35
C VAL A 144 -15.66 -1.70 16.44
N LYS A 145 -14.68 -0.95 15.92
CA LYS A 145 -14.64 0.51 16.04
C LYS A 145 -15.45 1.20 14.95
N THR A 146 -15.34 0.71 13.73
CA THR A 146 -15.90 1.34 12.54
C THR A 146 -17.20 0.69 12.08
N GLN A 147 -17.54 -0.50 12.60
CA GLN A 147 -18.72 -1.27 12.24
C GLN A 147 -18.78 -1.54 10.72
N VAL A 148 -17.61 -1.74 10.12
CA VAL A 148 -17.45 -2.12 8.71
C VAL A 148 -16.79 -3.48 8.61
N LEU A 149 -17.08 -4.20 7.53
CA LEU A 149 -16.41 -5.44 7.21
C LEU A 149 -14.95 -5.15 6.78
N ALA A 150 -14.01 -5.84 7.39
CA ALA A 150 -12.58 -5.70 7.11
C ALA A 150 -11.89 -7.08 7.12
N PRO A 151 -10.72 -7.23 6.47
CA PRO A 151 -9.98 -8.48 6.52
C PRO A 151 -9.68 -8.91 7.95
N CYS A 152 -9.99 -10.18 8.24
CA CYS A 152 -9.78 -10.79 9.56
C CYS A 152 -8.29 -10.74 9.93
N GLY A 153 -7.99 -10.40 11.17
CA GLY A 153 -6.67 -10.44 11.77
C GLY A 153 -6.63 -11.27 13.05
N SER A 154 -5.44 -11.45 13.61
CA SER A 154 -5.22 -12.28 14.80
C SER A 154 -5.94 -11.83 16.07
N GLY A 155 -6.48 -10.61 16.09
CA GLY A 155 -7.19 -10.05 17.25
C GLY A 155 -8.71 -10.10 17.13
N ASP A 156 -9.24 -10.60 16.02
CA ASP A 156 -10.67 -10.63 15.75
C ASP A 156 -11.29 -11.93 16.28
N PHE A 157 -12.41 -11.81 16.99
CA PHE A 157 -13.04 -12.95 17.67
C PHE A 157 -13.95 -13.78 16.76
N VAL A 158 -14.59 -13.13 15.79
CA VAL A 158 -15.52 -13.75 14.85
C VAL A 158 -15.03 -13.47 13.44
N CYS A 159 -14.49 -14.50 12.80
CA CYS A 159 -14.08 -14.46 11.41
C CYS A 159 -14.91 -15.47 10.61
N GLY A 160 -15.39 -15.02 9.46
CA GLY A 160 -16.16 -15.81 8.51
C GLY A 160 -15.74 -15.46 7.10
N ARG A 161 -16.03 -16.33 6.15
CA ARG A 161 -15.73 -16.04 4.74
C ARG A 161 -16.60 -14.90 4.25
N ALA A 162 -16.13 -14.09 3.31
CA ALA A 162 -16.91 -12.95 2.81
C ALA A 162 -18.33 -13.34 2.37
N PHE A 163 -18.52 -14.49 1.70
CA PHE A 163 -19.87 -14.96 1.30
C PHE A 163 -20.80 -15.30 2.47
N GLU A 164 -20.27 -15.50 3.69
CA GLU A 164 -21.06 -15.75 4.89
C GLU A 164 -21.57 -14.43 5.51
N TRP A 165 -20.90 -13.31 5.21
CA TRP A 165 -21.29 -11.98 5.69
C TRP A 165 -22.19 -11.23 4.70
N VAL A 166 -21.97 -11.40 3.40
CA VAL A 166 -22.63 -10.64 2.33
C VAL A 166 -22.91 -11.52 1.12
N SER A 167 -23.95 -11.19 0.35
CA SER A 167 -24.44 -12.05 -0.74
C SER A 167 -23.84 -11.70 -2.11
N ASN A 168 -23.34 -10.48 -2.29
CA ASN A 168 -22.85 -9.97 -3.57
C ASN A 168 -21.79 -8.87 -3.38
N GLY A 169 -21.18 -8.42 -4.48
CA GLY A 169 -20.11 -7.42 -4.42
C GLY A 169 -20.56 -6.02 -4.01
N THR A 170 -21.77 -5.61 -4.39
CA THR A 170 -22.32 -4.31 -3.97
C THR A 170 -22.46 -4.26 -2.45
N GLU A 171 -22.99 -5.33 -1.85
CA GLU A 171 -23.04 -5.49 -0.39
C GLU A 171 -21.65 -5.54 0.22
N LEU A 172 -20.68 -6.25 -0.39
CA LEU A 172 -19.30 -6.27 0.11
C LEU A 172 -18.71 -4.86 0.21
N CYS A 173 -18.81 -4.06 -0.85
CA CYS A 173 -18.31 -2.69 -0.86
C CYS A 173 -19.02 -1.80 0.17
N HIS A 174 -20.35 -1.89 0.28
CA HIS A 174 -21.12 -1.15 1.28
C HIS A 174 -20.76 -1.55 2.71
N ALA A 175 -20.72 -2.85 3.00
CA ALA A 175 -20.33 -3.38 4.29
C ALA A 175 -18.90 -2.95 4.65
N SER A 176 -18.03 -2.80 3.66
CA SER A 176 -16.66 -2.31 3.82
C SER A 176 -16.55 -0.79 3.85
N GLY A 177 -17.66 -0.06 4.01
CA GLY A 177 -17.69 1.39 4.23
C GLY A 177 -17.51 2.25 2.97
N PHE A 178 -17.72 1.70 1.77
CA PHE A 178 -17.73 2.44 0.51
C PHE A 178 -19.16 2.80 0.09
N SER A 179 -19.29 3.80 -0.79
CA SER A 179 -20.51 4.02 -1.56
C SER A 179 -20.40 3.30 -2.90
N VAL A 180 -21.52 2.87 -3.48
CA VAL A 180 -21.54 2.13 -4.74
C VAL A 180 -22.43 2.86 -5.74
N SER A 181 -21.96 3.00 -6.98
CA SER A 181 -22.77 3.60 -8.04
C SER A 181 -23.93 2.68 -8.43
N SER A 182 -25.09 3.28 -8.73
CA SER A 182 -26.22 2.53 -9.28
C SER A 182 -25.91 2.09 -10.72
N PHE A 183 -26.43 0.93 -11.12
CA PHE A 183 -26.26 0.34 -12.48
C PHE A 183 -26.79 1.20 -13.65
N ASN A 184 -27.35 2.38 -13.37
CA ASN A 184 -27.96 3.28 -14.35
C ASN A 184 -26.96 4.26 -14.99
N ASP A 185 -25.67 4.19 -14.67
CA ASP A 185 -24.61 4.95 -15.34
C ASP A 185 -23.95 4.07 -16.42
N PRO A 186 -24.39 4.13 -17.69
CA PRO A 186 -23.95 3.21 -18.75
C PRO A 186 -22.48 3.37 -19.12
N GLU A 187 -21.82 4.47 -18.73
CA GLU A 187 -20.41 4.72 -19.05
C GLU A 187 -19.47 4.46 -17.87
N GLU A 188 -20.00 4.20 -16.67
CA GLU A 188 -19.23 4.09 -15.41
C GLU A 188 -18.23 5.25 -15.21
N THR A 189 -18.53 6.43 -15.78
CA THR A 189 -17.60 7.56 -15.84
C THR A 189 -17.53 8.29 -14.50
N SER A 190 -18.56 8.15 -13.66
CA SER A 190 -18.69 8.86 -12.38
C SER A 190 -18.11 8.13 -11.17
N CYS A 191 -17.77 6.84 -11.30
CA CYS A 191 -17.35 5.98 -10.19
C CYS A 191 -15.92 5.44 -10.36
N TYR A 192 -15.31 5.05 -9.24
CA TYR A 192 -13.97 4.48 -9.23
C TYR A 192 -14.00 2.99 -9.60
N GLY A 193 -13.02 2.54 -10.39
CA GLY A 193 -12.93 1.16 -10.89
C GLY A 193 -13.75 0.90 -12.16
N GLY A 194 -14.39 1.92 -12.71
CA GLY A 194 -15.07 1.89 -14.00
C GLY A 194 -14.10 2.00 -15.16
N ARG A 195 -14.57 1.67 -16.37
CA ARG A 195 -13.73 1.62 -17.58
C ARG A 195 -13.00 2.95 -17.86
N GLY A 196 -13.69 4.09 -17.75
CA GLY A 196 -13.08 5.42 -17.89
C GLY A 196 -12.16 5.84 -16.72
N GLY A 197 -12.38 5.28 -15.53
CA GLY A 197 -11.51 5.46 -14.36
C GLY A 197 -10.15 4.78 -14.54
N LEU A 198 -10.15 3.58 -15.12
CA LEU A 198 -8.97 2.76 -15.37
C LEU A 198 -8.05 3.37 -16.45
N ASP A 199 -8.62 3.92 -17.52
CA ASP A 199 -7.85 4.61 -18.57
C ASP A 199 -7.09 5.82 -18.01
N TYR A 200 -7.69 6.55 -17.06
CA TYR A 200 -7.02 7.67 -16.37
C TYR A 200 -5.86 7.20 -15.48
N VAL A 201 -6.03 6.14 -14.69
CA VAL A 201 -4.96 5.56 -13.87
C VAL A 201 -3.83 5.06 -14.77
N THR A 202 -4.18 4.41 -15.86
CA THR A 202 -3.23 3.95 -16.89
C THR A 202 -2.48 5.13 -17.50
N ASN A 203 -3.14 6.26 -17.77
CA ASN A 203 -2.51 7.47 -18.32
C ASN A 203 -1.63 8.24 -17.31
N LEU A 204 -2.01 8.29 -16.03
CA LEU A 204 -1.14 8.78 -14.95
C LEU A 204 0.15 7.97 -14.85
N TRP A 205 0.06 6.68 -15.17
CA TRP A 205 1.18 5.78 -15.14
C TRP A 205 2.01 5.82 -16.43
N LYS A 206 1.37 5.93 -17.61
CA LYS A 206 2.05 6.24 -18.88
C LYS A 206 2.87 7.50 -18.74
N THR A 207 2.29 8.61 -18.26
CA THR A 207 3.06 9.85 -18.01
C THR A 207 4.15 9.73 -16.93
N SER A 208 4.16 8.66 -16.13
CA SER A 208 5.29 8.30 -15.25
C SER A 208 6.36 7.44 -15.90
N HIS A 209 5.98 6.65 -16.89
CA HIS A 209 6.87 5.88 -17.74
C HIS A 209 7.23 6.57 -19.04
N SER A 210 6.66 7.72 -19.41
CA SER A 210 6.95 8.43 -20.68
C SER A 210 8.31 9.13 -20.70
N GLU A 211 9.13 8.99 -19.66
CA GLU A 211 10.59 9.15 -19.81
C GLU A 211 11.23 7.91 -20.48
N VAL A 212 10.49 6.82 -20.70
CA VAL A 212 10.90 5.54 -21.28
C VAL A 212 9.73 4.86 -22.05
N LEU A 213 9.64 5.17 -23.35
CA LEU A 213 9.03 4.39 -24.46
C LEU A 213 7.51 4.38 -24.72
N HIS A 214 7.22 4.57 -26.02
CA HIS A 214 5.95 4.58 -26.76
C HIS A 214 5.45 3.17 -27.12
N GLY A 215 4.12 3.00 -27.27
CA GLY A 215 3.57 2.02 -28.23
C GLY A 215 2.25 1.30 -27.88
N ASP A 216 1.15 1.83 -28.43
CA ASP A 216 0.01 1.16 -29.12
C ASP A 216 -1.12 0.35 -28.41
N GLN A 217 -2.29 0.44 -29.08
CA GLN A 217 -3.69 0.04 -28.81
C GLN A 217 -3.93 -1.49 -28.83
N GLY A 218 -5.03 -2.08 -28.35
CA GLY A 218 -6.32 -1.58 -27.87
C GLY A 218 -7.38 -2.68 -28.01
N THR A 219 -7.10 -3.90 -27.52
CA THR A 219 -8.07 -5.01 -27.35
C THR A 219 -7.61 -6.07 -26.35
N GLY A 220 -6.33 -6.10 -25.96
CA GLY A 220 -5.80 -7.01 -24.94
C GLY A 220 -5.96 -6.53 -23.50
N ILE A 221 -6.93 -5.69 -23.14
CA ILE A 221 -6.91 -4.91 -21.89
C ILE A 221 -6.97 -5.77 -20.60
N LEU A 222 -7.73 -6.87 -20.60
CA LEU A 222 -7.85 -7.75 -19.43
C LEU A 222 -6.65 -8.72 -19.29
N GLU A 223 -6.19 -9.32 -20.40
CA GLU A 223 -4.90 -10.04 -20.42
C GLU A 223 -3.74 -9.10 -20.09
N TYR A 224 -3.78 -7.85 -20.56
CA TYR A 224 -2.78 -6.82 -20.28
C TYR A 224 -2.82 -6.47 -18.80
N LEU A 225 -3.98 -6.34 -18.15
CA LEU A 225 -4.09 -6.11 -16.70
C LEU A 225 -3.50 -7.29 -15.91
N ARG A 226 -3.77 -8.53 -16.33
CA ARG A 226 -3.21 -9.75 -15.72
C ARG A 226 -1.69 -9.84 -15.92
N GLN A 227 -1.21 -9.62 -17.13
CA GLN A 227 0.21 -9.63 -17.51
C GLN A 227 0.96 -8.47 -16.84
N TRP A 228 0.31 -7.32 -16.72
CA TRP A 228 0.82 -6.11 -16.10
C TRP A 228 0.93 -6.22 -14.57
N MET A 229 -0.09 -6.80 -13.90
CA MET A 229 -0.02 -7.08 -12.46
C MET A 229 1.04 -8.16 -12.16
N ALA A 230 1.22 -9.14 -13.05
CA ALA A 230 2.32 -10.10 -12.96
C ALA A 230 3.70 -9.41 -13.13
N ASP A 231 3.80 -8.39 -13.99
CA ASP A 231 5.03 -7.59 -14.17
C ASP A 231 5.33 -6.69 -12.95
N MET A 232 4.29 -6.20 -12.25
CA MET A 232 4.42 -5.47 -10.99
C MET A 232 5.05 -6.34 -9.88
N LEU A 233 4.62 -7.61 -9.79
CA LEU A 233 5.17 -8.64 -8.88
C LEU A 233 6.63 -9.01 -9.18
N VAL A 234 7.09 -8.83 -10.42
CA VAL A 234 8.47 -9.17 -10.84
C VAL A 234 9.40 -7.98 -10.66
N ASN A 235 8.98 -6.76 -11.01
CA ASN A 235 9.81 -5.55 -10.85
C ASN A 235 9.90 -5.05 -9.40
N GLU A 236 8.94 -5.36 -8.52
CA GLU A 236 9.06 -5.11 -7.07
C GLU A 236 9.81 -6.21 -6.29
N ARG A 237 10.25 -7.30 -6.93
CA ARG A 237 11.17 -8.28 -6.30
C ARG A 237 12.60 -7.74 -6.11
N VAL A 238 12.85 -6.47 -6.38
CA VAL A 238 14.11 -5.79 -6.03
C VAL A 238 13.84 -4.69 -5.01
N SER A 239 13.67 -5.06 -3.73
CA SER A 239 14.12 -4.31 -2.53
C SER A 239 13.62 -4.85 -1.17
N TRP A 240 13.38 -6.16 -1.03
CA TRP A 240 13.38 -6.82 0.30
C TRP A 240 14.68 -7.57 0.59
N ALA A 241 15.81 -7.08 0.07
CA ALA A 241 17.16 -7.52 0.45
C ALA A 241 17.84 -6.61 1.50
N ILE A 242 17.08 -5.77 2.22
CA ILE A 242 17.60 -4.95 3.33
C ILE A 242 17.27 -5.55 4.71
N GLY A 243 16.57 -6.70 4.76
CA GLY A 243 16.46 -7.54 5.97
C GLY A 243 17.54 -8.63 6.09
N GLY A 244 18.24 -8.96 4.99
CA GLY A 244 19.24 -10.05 4.95
C GLY A 244 20.69 -9.61 5.18
N MET A 245 21.02 -8.33 5.01
CA MET A 245 22.39 -7.82 5.18
C MET A 245 22.76 -7.42 6.61
N VAL A 246 21.84 -7.52 7.57
CA VAL A 246 22.18 -7.33 9.00
C VAL A 246 22.69 -8.62 9.63
N LEU A 247 22.31 -9.79 9.10
CA LEU A 247 22.79 -11.08 9.61
C LEU A 247 24.22 -11.41 9.16
N THR A 248 24.68 -10.93 8.00
CA THR A 248 26.06 -11.17 7.54
C THR A 248 27.08 -10.26 8.22
N ALA A 249 26.72 -9.01 8.55
CA ALA A 249 27.58 -8.13 9.35
C ALA A 249 27.63 -8.55 10.84
N GLY A 250 26.51 -9.06 11.40
CA GLY A 250 26.45 -9.57 12.77
C GLY A 250 27.25 -10.87 12.99
N VAL A 251 27.28 -11.77 12.01
CA VAL A 251 28.03 -13.04 12.11
C VAL A 251 29.55 -12.82 12.07
N LEU A 252 30.04 -11.84 11.31
CA LEU A 252 31.47 -11.52 11.28
C LEU A 252 31.95 -10.83 12.57
N PHE A 253 31.11 -9.99 13.20
CA PHE A 253 31.45 -9.38 14.50
C PHE A 253 31.37 -10.38 15.67
N ALA A 254 30.42 -11.33 15.64
CA ALA A 254 30.33 -12.39 16.65
C ALA A 254 31.52 -13.36 16.58
N ARG A 255 31.99 -13.72 15.37
CA ARG A 255 33.20 -14.57 15.20
C ARG A 255 34.47 -13.87 15.69
N ARG A 256 34.63 -12.56 15.46
CA ARG A 256 35.80 -11.79 15.95
C ARG A 256 35.81 -11.64 17.48
N LYS A 257 34.64 -11.47 18.11
CA LYS A 257 34.50 -11.35 19.58
C LYS A 257 34.66 -12.70 20.29
N SER A 258 34.16 -13.80 19.71
CA SER A 258 34.30 -15.16 20.25
C SER A 258 35.76 -15.67 20.25
N HIS A 259 36.53 -15.38 19.19
CA HIS A 259 37.96 -15.73 19.15
C HIS A 259 38.79 -14.96 20.20
N ASN A 260 38.49 -13.68 20.42
CA ASN A 260 39.15 -12.86 21.44
C ASN A 260 38.76 -13.30 22.87
N GLN A 261 37.52 -13.74 23.11
CA GLN A 261 37.12 -14.33 24.39
C GLN A 261 37.79 -15.67 24.65
N ARG A 262 37.86 -16.61 23.68
CA ARG A 262 38.58 -17.88 23.86
C ARG A 262 40.06 -17.68 24.19
N GLN A 263 40.73 -16.69 23.61
CA GLN A 263 42.10 -16.35 23.99
C GLN A 263 42.21 -15.78 25.42
N LYS A 264 41.26 -14.95 25.86
CA LYS A 264 41.22 -14.43 27.23
C LYS A 264 41.00 -15.54 28.27
N HIS A 265 40.16 -16.54 27.99
CA HIS A 265 39.96 -17.68 28.90
C HIS A 265 41.21 -18.58 29.02
N ILE A 266 42.01 -18.73 27.95
CA ILE A 266 43.27 -19.48 27.99
C ILE A 266 44.36 -18.72 28.76
N ALA A 267 44.40 -17.39 28.67
CA ALA A 267 45.31 -16.55 29.46
C ALA A 267 44.96 -16.54 30.96
N ILE A 268 43.66 -16.59 31.30
CA ILE A 268 43.17 -16.67 32.69
C ILE A 268 43.44 -18.06 33.30
N GLN A 269 43.26 -19.16 32.56
CA GLN A 269 43.61 -20.50 33.05
C GLN A 269 45.13 -20.67 33.33
N ARG A 270 45.99 -20.02 32.53
CA ARG A 270 47.45 -20.03 32.79
C ARG A 270 47.86 -19.23 34.02
N ARG A 271 47.13 -18.16 34.38
CA ARG A 271 47.31 -17.47 35.67
C ARG A 271 46.70 -18.23 36.85
N GLY A 272 45.57 -18.91 36.65
CA GLY A 272 44.96 -19.78 37.67
C GLY A 272 45.83 -20.98 38.04
N ARG A 273 46.49 -21.62 37.07
CA ARG A 273 47.44 -22.72 37.33
C ARG A 273 48.76 -22.28 38.00
N LYS A 274 49.15 -21.00 37.89
CA LYS A 274 50.30 -20.44 38.65
C LYS A 274 49.95 -20.03 40.08
N LEU A 275 48.66 -19.93 40.43
CA LEU A 275 48.18 -19.68 41.79
C LEU A 275 47.83 -20.97 42.55
N ALA A 276 47.75 -22.12 41.87
CA ALA A 276 47.48 -23.42 42.48
C ALA A 276 48.75 -24.15 43.00
N THR A 277 49.93 -23.51 42.94
CA THR A 277 51.18 -24.09 43.47
C THR A 277 51.76 -23.20 44.59
N LYS A 278 51.14 -23.25 45.78
CA LYS A 278 51.86 -23.15 47.05
C LYS A 278 51.01 -23.74 48.20
N PRO A 279 51.57 -24.64 49.05
CA PRO A 279 50.79 -25.46 49.98
C PRO A 279 50.64 -24.86 51.39
N ASN A 280 49.60 -25.33 52.08
CA ASN A 280 49.38 -25.45 53.53
C ASN A 280 49.42 -24.20 54.42
N SER A 281 48.30 -23.91 55.11
CA SER A 281 48.14 -24.19 56.56
C SER A 281 46.85 -23.58 57.15
N VAL A 282 46.13 -24.42 57.90
CA VAL A 282 45.35 -24.14 59.14
C VAL A 282 44.03 -23.35 59.03
N SER A 283 42.92 -24.08 59.24
CA SER A 283 41.57 -23.66 59.68
C SER A 283 41.61 -23.17 61.16
N PRO A 284 40.55 -22.55 61.79
CA PRO A 284 39.13 -22.66 61.43
C PRO A 284 38.19 -21.46 61.75
N LEU A 285 36.91 -21.70 61.42
CA LEU A 285 35.68 -21.22 62.09
C LEU A 285 35.07 -19.85 61.73
N GLY A 286 33.78 -19.88 61.40
CA GLY A 286 32.92 -18.71 61.23
C GLY A 286 31.63 -19.02 60.46
N GLN A 287 30.75 -19.83 61.06
CA GLN A 287 29.42 -20.16 60.53
C GLN A 287 28.39 -19.09 60.98
N GLU A 288 27.49 -18.76 60.05
CA GLU A 288 26.07 -18.44 60.25
C GLU A 288 25.54 -17.10 60.85
N ASN A 289 24.69 -16.51 60.00
CA ASN A 289 23.28 -16.14 60.20
C ASN A 289 22.83 -14.82 60.88
N ARG A 290 22.04 -14.09 60.07
CA ARG A 290 20.68 -13.56 60.29
C ARG A 290 20.33 -12.79 61.58
N ARG A 291 19.83 -11.58 61.30
CA ARG A 291 18.61 -10.93 61.83
C ARG A 291 18.46 -10.81 63.37
N GLY A 292 18.63 -9.58 63.84
CA GLY A 292 17.52 -8.76 64.33
C GLY A 292 16.77 -9.15 65.61
N THR A 293 16.87 -8.23 66.59
CA THR A 293 15.89 -7.83 67.62
C THR A 293 15.90 -8.54 68.99
N GLY A 294 16.45 -7.84 69.99
CA GLY A 294 15.65 -7.20 71.06
C GLY A 294 15.25 -8.02 72.30
N ARG A 295 15.90 -7.65 73.42
CA ARG A 295 15.58 -7.88 74.85
C ARG A 295 15.66 -9.31 75.39
#